data_AF-A0A969B6S2-F1
#
_entry.id   AF-A0A969B6S2-F1
#
_cell.length_a   1.000
_cell.length_b   1.000
_cell.length_c   1.000
_cell.angle_alpha   90.00
_cell.angle_beta   90.00
_cell.angle_gamma   90.00
#
_symmetry.space_group_name_H-M   'P 1'
#
loop_
_entity.id
_entity.type
_entity.pdbx_description
1 polymer ?
#
loop_
_entity_poly.entity_id
_entity_poly.type
_entity_poly.pdbx_seq_one_letter_code
_entity_poly.pdbx_strand_id
1 'polypeptide(L)' 'MIQIQLNLPESAFSALRSSPDELARELLIAAVVKWYEVGMISQSKAAEIAGISRQAFLQALEDV' A
#
# COMPACT_ATOMS: atom_id res chain seq x y z
N MET A 1 -12.18 -8.59 -9.03
CA MET A 1 -11.61 -7.52 -8.17
C MET A 1 -12.45 -7.42 -6.91
N ILE A 2 -11.82 -7.22 -5.76
CA ILE A 2 -12.49 -7.02 -4.47
C ILE A 2 -12.29 -5.55 -4.08
N GLN A 3 -13.33 -4.89 -3.59
CA GLN A 3 -13.26 -3.52 -3.08
C GLN A 3 -13.39 -3.53 -1.56
N ILE A 4 -12.51 -2.79 -0.89
CA ILE A 4 -12.52 -2.56 0.55
C ILE A 4 -12.79 -1.07 0.76
N GLN A 5 -13.77 -0.74 1.60
CA GLN A 5 -14.09 0.64 1.96
C GLN A 5 -13.52 0.94 3.36
N LEU A 6 -12.86 2.08 3.49
CA LEU A 6 -12.29 2.56 4.74
C LEU A 6 -12.94 3.91 5.10
N ASN A 7 -13.40 4.04 6.34
CA ASN A 7 -13.84 5.32 6.88
C ASN A 7 -12.66 5.96 7.62
N LEU A 8 -12.14 7.06 7.09
CA LEU A 8 -11.04 7.82 7.67
C LEU A 8 -11.54 9.21 8.10
N PRO A 9 -10.93 9.84 9.11
CA PRO A 9 -11.22 11.25 9.39
C PRO A 9 -10.83 12.12 8.19
N GLU A 10 -11.57 13.19 7.91
CA GLU A 10 -11.27 14.11 6.79
C GLU A 10 -9.85 14.68 6.88
N SER A 11 -9.31 14.81 8.09
CA SER A 11 -7.94 15.26 8.32
C SER A 11 -6.86 14.29 7.84
N ALA A 12 -7.19 13.04 7.52
CA ALA A 12 -6.23 12.08 6.98
C ALA A 12 -5.69 12.52 5.61
N PHE A 13 -6.54 13.16 4.80
CA PHE A 13 -6.17 13.64 3.46
C PHE A 13 -5.34 14.93 3.52
N SER A 14 -5.60 15.80 4.50
CA SER A 14 -4.87 17.07 4.63
C SER A 14 -3.45 16.91 5.13
N ALA A 15 -3.18 15.85 5.92
CA ALA A 15 -1.83 15.54 6.40
C ALA A 15 -0.86 15.18 5.25
N LEU A 16 -1.36 14.48 4.22
CA LEU A 16 -0.54 13.94 3.13
C LEU A 16 -0.61 14.78 1.85
N ARG A 17 -1.55 15.74 1.75
CA ARG A 17 -1.79 16.54 0.54
C ARG A 17 -2.07 15.67 -0.71
N SER A 18 -2.65 14.51 -0.51
CA SER A 18 -2.93 13.52 -1.56
C SER A 18 -4.43 13.45 -1.86
N SER A 19 -4.77 13.11 -3.09
CA SER A 19 -6.14 12.73 -3.47
C SER A 19 -6.55 11.40 -2.79
N PRO A 20 -7.85 11.09 -2.69
CA PRO A 20 -8.30 9.82 -2.11
C PRO A 20 -7.72 8.58 -2.77
N ASP A 21 -7.54 8.60 -4.10
CA ASP A 21 -6.98 7.46 -4.85
C ASP A 21 -5.48 7.28 -4.58
N GLU A 22 -4.73 8.39 -4.48
CA GLU A 22 -3.31 8.36 -4.09
C GLU A 22 -3.16 7.83 -2.66
N LEU A 23 -3.97 8.33 -1.72
CA LEU A 23 -3.96 7.86 -0.33
C LEU A 23 -4.29 6.37 -0.23
N ALA A 24 -5.32 5.90 -0.94
CA ALA A 24 -5.69 4.50 -0.94
C ALA A 24 -4.56 3.61 -1.48
N ARG A 25 -3.84 4.08 -2.50
CA ARG A 25 -2.69 3.36 -3.07
C ARG A 25 -1.50 3.34 -2.11
N GLU A 26 -1.17 4.46 -1.48
CA GLU A 26 -0.11 4.55 -0.47
C GLU A 26 -0.41 3.67 0.75
N LEU A 27 -1.65 3.72 1.26
CA LEU A 27 -2.11 2.86 2.36
C LEU A 27 -2.00 1.38 2.02
N LEU A 28 -2.38 1.00 0.79
CA LEU A 28 -2.22 -0.38 0.34
C LEU A 28 -0.74 -0.76 0.37
N ILE A 29 0.13 0.01 -0.30
CA ILE A 29 1.58 -0.26 -0.38
C ILE A 29 2.18 -0.41 1.03
N ALA A 30 1.91 0.54 1.93
CA ALA A 30 2.40 0.51 3.30
C ALA A 30 1.95 -0.76 4.05
N ALA A 31 0.69 -1.19 3.88
CA ALA A 31 0.20 -2.42 4.47
C ALA A 31 0.90 -3.66 3.91
N VAL A 32 1.09 -3.75 2.59
CA VAL A 32 1.72 -4.92 1.95
C VAL A 32 3.21 -5.01 2.27
N VAL A 33 3.90 -3.87 2.32
CA VAL A 33 5.30 -3.78 2.81
C VAL A 33 5.35 -4.29 4.25
N LYS A 34 4.46 -3.80 5.12
CA LYS A 34 4.48 -4.22 6.52
C LYS A 34 4.25 -5.72 6.70
N TRP A 35 3.29 -6.30 5.96
CA TRP A 35 3.04 -7.74 6.00
C TRP A 35 4.21 -8.56 5.47
N TYR A 36 4.95 -8.06 4.48
CA TYR A 36 6.17 -8.71 4.01
C TYR A 36 7.27 -8.67 5.09
N GLU A 37 7.53 -7.50 5.67
CA GLU A 37 8.54 -7.32 6.74
C GLU A 37 8.31 -8.27 7.92
N VAL A 38 7.05 -8.42 8.35
CA VAL A 38 6.71 -9.28 9.49
C VAL A 38 6.55 -10.76 9.10
N GLY A 39 6.86 -11.12 7.86
CA GLY A 39 6.82 -12.50 7.36
C GLY A 39 5.42 -13.09 7.17
N MET A 40 4.37 -12.26 7.17
CA MET A 40 2.97 -12.70 6.93
C MET A 40 2.74 -13.14 5.49
N ILE A 41 3.41 -12.51 4.53
CA ILE A 41 3.27 -12.80 3.10
C ILE A 41 4.63 -12.82 2.41
N SER A 42 4.72 -13.55 1.30
CA SER A 42 5.91 -13.55 0.46
C SER A 42 6.00 -12.26 -0.38
N GLN A 43 7.21 -11.93 -0.83
CA GLN A 43 7.45 -10.81 -1.75
C GLN A 43 6.59 -10.88 -3.03
N SER A 44 6.43 -12.08 -3.62
CA SER A 44 5.59 -12.23 -4.82
C SER A 44 4.12 -11.97 -4.53
N LYS A 45 3.63 -12.43 -3.37
CA LYS A 45 2.25 -12.17 -2.95
C LYS A 45 2.05 -10.67 -2.65
N ALA A 46 3.06 -10.01 -2.09
CA ALA A 46 2.99 -8.59 -1.83
C ALA A 46 2.89 -7.75 -3.11
N ALA A 47 3.74 -8.04 -4.11
CA ALA A 47 3.66 -7.40 -5.42
C ALA A 47 2.31 -7.63 -6.12
N GLU A 48 1.77 -8.86 -6.04
CA GLU A 48 0.45 -9.22 -6.59
C GLU A 48 -0.69 -8.42 -5.93
N ILE A 49 -0.71 -8.35 -4.59
CA ILE A 49 -1.73 -7.60 -3.83
C ILE A 49 -1.65 -6.10 -4.15
N ALA A 50 -0.44 -5.55 -4.22
CA ALA A 50 -0.21 -4.15 -4.57
C ALA A 50 -0.51 -3.84 -6.05
N GLY A 51 -0.73 -4.85 -6.89
CA GLY A 51 -0.99 -4.68 -8.32
C GLY A 51 0.21 -4.11 -9.10
N ILE A 52 1.44 -4.38 -8.64
CA ILE A 52 2.68 -3.87 -9.23
C ILE A 52 3.64 -5.00 -9.60
N SER A 53 4.67 -4.67 -10.39
CA SER A 53 5.72 -5.64 -10.72
C SER A 53 6.58 -5.95 -9.49
N ARG A 54 7.26 -7.10 -9.51
CA ARG A 54 8.25 -7.46 -8.46
C ARG A 54 9.34 -6.41 -8.29
N GLN A 55 9.78 -5.80 -9.40
CA GLN A 55 10.78 -4.73 -9.40
C GLN A 55 10.24 -3.46 -8.72
N ALA A 56 9.01 -3.05 -9.06
CA ALA A 56 8.38 -1.90 -8.41
C ALA A 56 8.16 -2.15 -6.91
N PHE A 57 7.84 -3.39 -6.51
CA PHE A 57 7.73 -3.72 -5.09
C PHE A 57 9.07 -3.63 -4.36
N LEU A 58 10.17 -4.08 -4.98
CA LEU A 58 11.51 -3.91 -4.40
C LEU A 58 11.85 -2.43 -4.19
N GLN A 59 11.49 -1.57 -5.15
CA GLN A 59 11.69 -0.14 -5.00
C GLN A 59 10.84 0.46 -3.86
N ALA A 60 9.60 0.01 -3.72
CA ALA A 60 8.74 0.41 -2.61
C ALA A 60 9.26 0.00 -1.22
N LEU A 61 10.16 -0.99 -1.11
CA LEU A 61 10.81 -1.32 0.17
C LEU A 61 11.87 -0.30 0.58
N GLU A 62 12.37 0.53 -0.34
CA GLU A 62 13.35 1.57 -0.06
C GLU A 62 12.68 2.91 0.29
N ASP A 63 11.44 3.09 -0.18
CA ASP A 63 10.67 4.34 -0.06
C ASP A 63 9.75 4.40 1.18
N VAL A 64 9.48 3.26 1.83
CA VAL A 64 8.60 3.11 3.00
C VAL A 64 9.43 2.85 4.26
#